data_AF-A0A2C9JQ10-F1
#
_entry.id   AF-A0A2C9JQ10-F1
#
_cell.length_a   1.000
_cell.length_b   1.000
_cell.length_c   1.000
_cell.angle_alpha   90.00
_cell.angle_beta   90.00
_cell.angle_gamma   90.00
#
_symmetry.space_group_name_H-M   'P 1'
#
loop_
_entity.id
_entity.type
_entity.pdbx_description
1 polymer ?
#
loop_
_entity_poly.entity_id
_entity_poly.type
_entity_poly.pdbx_seq_one_letter_code
_entity_poly.pdbx_strand_id
1 'polypeptide(L)'
;MAVENSFKYWFPGGSSHYTPKGLAYSMEWGSLRHAANLALVALVAADNGIHTLEYRHWAMCQIHYALGDTGFSYVIGFGDKYPLRPHHRSSSCPFLPAHCGPPMLNLTEPNVHTLYGALVSGPGPNDSYSDVRTNYLYNDVACDYNAGFQSAVAGQLIDRSARKGEKRDGLKMTFTSLKMTFT
;
A
#
# COMPACT_ATOMS: atom_id res chain seq x y z
N MET A 1 13.91 17.60 14.19
CA MET A 1 12.67 18.25 14.68
C MET A 1 11.47 18.16 13.75
N ALA A 2 11.44 18.79 12.55
CA ALA A 2 10.24 18.74 11.70
C ALA A 2 9.86 17.31 11.25
N VAL A 3 10.84 16.55 10.74
CA VAL A 3 10.67 15.14 10.32
C VAL A 3 10.15 14.26 11.47
N GLU A 4 10.81 14.31 12.63
CA GLU A 4 10.42 13.51 13.79
C GLU A 4 9.03 13.89 14.31
N ASN A 5 8.68 15.18 14.30
CA ASN A 5 7.35 15.63 14.71
C ASN A 5 6.26 15.13 13.76
N SER A 6 6.53 15.06 12.45
CA SER A 6 5.61 14.43 11.50
C SER A 6 5.37 12.96 11.88
N PHE A 7 6.42 12.18 12.14
CA PHE A 7 6.26 10.77 12.47
C PHE A 7 5.68 10.51 13.86
N LYS A 8 5.88 11.39 14.84
CA LYS A 8 5.14 11.33 16.11
C LYS A 8 3.63 11.43 15.92
N TYR A 9 3.17 12.17 14.91
CA TYR A 9 1.74 12.23 14.57
C TYR A 9 1.28 10.93 13.90
N TRP A 10 2.06 10.43 12.94
CA TRP A 10 1.67 9.31 12.07
C TRP A 10 1.89 7.92 12.66
N PHE A 11 2.75 7.74 13.64
CA PHE A 11 3.09 6.43 14.17
C PHE A 11 2.02 5.90 15.15
N PRO A 12 1.96 4.57 15.38
CA PRO A 12 1.05 4.01 16.37
C PRO A 12 1.24 4.68 17.74
N GLY A 13 0.13 5.06 18.39
CA GLY A 13 0.14 5.85 19.62
C GLY A 13 0.27 7.37 19.42
N GLY A 14 0.42 7.82 18.17
CA GLY A 14 0.29 9.22 17.76
C GLY A 14 -1.16 9.67 17.64
N SER A 15 -1.40 10.72 16.84
CA SER A 15 -2.73 11.32 16.66
C SER A 15 -3.40 10.94 15.35
N SER A 16 -2.71 10.25 14.43
CA SER A 16 -3.33 9.75 13.19
C SER A 16 -4.26 8.57 13.48
N HIS A 17 -5.37 8.49 12.73
CA HIS A 17 -6.24 7.32 12.75
C HIS A 17 -5.52 6.09 12.19
N TYR A 18 -5.75 4.93 12.80
CA TYR A 18 -5.35 3.63 12.26
C TYR A 18 -6.58 2.77 12.05
N THR A 19 -6.66 2.13 10.89
CA THR A 19 -7.69 1.12 10.68
C THR A 19 -7.46 -0.07 11.62
N PRO A 20 -8.50 -0.87 11.94
CA PRO A 20 -8.36 -2.06 12.76
C PRO A 20 -7.23 -3.02 12.32
N LYS A 21 -6.94 -3.09 11.00
CA LYS A 21 -5.85 -3.93 10.45
C LYS A 21 -4.52 -3.20 10.25
N GLY A 22 -4.38 -1.96 10.72
CA GLY A 22 -3.08 -1.29 10.85
C GLY A 22 -2.65 -0.36 9.71
N LEU A 23 -3.57 0.06 8.84
CA LEU A 23 -3.28 1.13 7.87
C LEU A 23 -3.29 2.48 8.59
N ALA A 24 -2.23 3.27 8.41
CA ALA A 24 -2.19 4.66 8.81
C ALA A 24 -3.13 5.46 7.89
N TYR A 25 -4.33 5.75 8.37
CA TYR A 25 -5.41 6.27 7.57
C TYR A 25 -5.47 7.79 7.69
N SER A 26 -5.13 8.48 6.60
CA SER A 26 -5.13 9.94 6.54
C SER A 26 -6.50 10.52 6.20
N MET A 27 -7.06 10.06 5.09
CA MET A 27 -8.29 10.55 4.48
C MET A 27 -8.85 9.50 3.55
N GLU A 28 -10.11 9.71 3.14
CA GLU A 28 -10.87 8.74 2.36
C GLU A 28 -10.35 8.53 0.94
N TRP A 29 -9.94 9.61 0.28
CA TRP A 29 -9.44 9.55 -1.09
C TRP A 29 -7.96 9.20 -1.13
N GLY A 30 -7.63 7.99 -1.61
CA GLY A 30 -6.24 7.56 -1.77
C GLY A 30 -5.55 7.31 -0.44
N SER A 31 -6.21 6.63 0.50
CA SER A 31 -5.65 6.28 1.82
C SER A 31 -4.30 5.54 1.69
N LEU A 32 -4.18 4.60 0.76
CA LEU A 32 -2.93 3.87 0.50
C LEU A 32 -1.85 4.74 -0.13
N ARG A 33 -2.21 5.70 -0.98
CA ARG A 33 -1.25 6.68 -1.53
C ARG A 33 -0.59 7.49 -0.43
N HIS A 34 -1.36 7.95 0.56
CA HIS A 34 -0.80 8.70 1.67
C HIS A 34 0.12 7.86 2.55
N ALA A 35 -0.30 6.65 2.91
CA ALA A 35 0.51 5.73 3.70
C ALA A 35 1.82 5.36 2.96
N ALA A 36 1.73 5.09 1.65
CA ALA A 36 2.89 4.78 0.81
C ALA A 36 3.86 5.97 0.66
N ASN A 37 3.35 7.19 0.49
CA ASN A 37 4.17 8.39 0.44
C ASN A 37 4.90 8.64 1.77
N LEU A 38 4.21 8.45 2.90
CA LEU A 38 4.85 8.56 4.22
C LEU A 38 5.86 7.44 4.47
N ALA A 39 5.59 6.22 3.98
CA ALA A 39 6.54 5.11 4.04
C ALA A 39 7.84 5.44 3.30
N LEU A 40 7.76 6.08 2.13
CA LEU A 40 8.95 6.60 1.43
C LEU A 40 9.71 7.61 2.30
N VAL A 41 9.02 8.59 2.88
CA VAL A 41 9.68 9.61 3.72
C VAL A 41 10.33 8.97 4.96
N ALA A 42 9.69 7.96 5.55
CA ALA A 42 10.24 7.22 6.70
C ALA A 42 11.52 6.48 6.32
N LEU A 43 11.55 5.85 5.14
CA LEU A 43 12.73 5.19 4.61
C LEU A 43 13.88 6.17 4.35
N VAL A 44 13.60 7.32 3.73
CA VAL A 44 14.62 8.35 3.51
C VAL A 44 15.17 8.89 4.84
N ALA A 45 14.31 9.13 5.83
CA ALA A 45 14.75 9.55 7.16
C ALA A 45 15.61 8.46 7.85
N ALA A 46 15.22 7.20 7.73
CA ALA A 46 15.97 6.06 8.26
C ALA A 46 17.36 5.91 7.62
N ASP A 47 17.46 6.13 6.31
CA ASP A 47 18.72 6.13 5.56
C ASP A 47 19.64 7.29 5.97
N ASN A 48 19.09 8.35 6.53
CA ASN A 48 19.81 9.47 7.12
C ASN A 48 20.04 9.31 8.65
N GLY A 49 19.85 8.10 9.18
CA GLY A 49 20.16 7.77 10.58
C GLY A 49 19.09 8.16 11.61
N ILE A 50 17.90 8.60 11.17
CA ILE A 50 16.81 9.00 12.07
C ILE A 50 15.94 7.77 12.36
N HIS A 51 15.92 7.32 13.62
CA HIS A 51 15.06 6.23 14.09
C HIS A 51 15.05 4.99 13.17
N THR A 52 16.23 4.61 12.64
CA THR A 52 16.37 3.75 11.46
C THR A 52 15.55 2.46 11.52
N LEU A 53 15.62 1.72 12.63
CA LEU A 53 14.90 0.45 12.77
C LEU A 53 13.38 0.65 12.84
N GLU A 54 12.94 1.63 13.62
CA GLU A 54 11.53 1.94 13.86
C GLU A 54 10.86 2.41 12.56
N TYR A 55 11.49 3.34 11.83
CA TYR A 55 10.95 3.93 10.62
C TYR A 55 10.90 2.94 9.47
N ARG A 56 11.94 2.11 9.31
CA ARG A 56 11.93 1.03 8.32
C ARG A 56 10.86 -0.01 8.63
N HIS A 57 10.71 -0.39 9.90
CA HIS A 57 9.68 -1.34 10.32
C HIS A 57 8.28 -0.81 10.03
N TRP A 58 8.01 0.44 10.41
CA TRP A 58 6.73 1.08 10.15
C TRP A 58 6.42 1.17 8.65
N ALA A 59 7.38 1.64 7.85
CA ALA A 59 7.25 1.69 6.39
C ALA A 59 6.97 0.30 5.79
N MET A 60 7.61 -0.75 6.32
CA MET A 60 7.40 -2.12 5.86
C MET A 60 5.97 -2.54 6.12
N CYS A 61 5.44 -2.30 7.32
CA CYS A 61 4.05 -2.61 7.67
C CYS A 61 3.05 -1.91 6.73
N GLN A 62 3.24 -0.63 6.42
CA GLN A 62 2.33 0.10 5.51
C GLN A 62 2.37 -0.46 4.07
N ILE A 63 3.55 -0.78 3.56
CA ILE A 63 3.68 -1.38 2.21
C ILE A 63 3.13 -2.80 2.18
N HIS A 64 3.39 -3.60 3.21
CA HIS A 64 2.87 -4.96 3.32
C HIS A 64 1.35 -5.01 3.49
N TYR A 65 0.75 -4.03 4.17
CA TYR A 65 -0.71 -3.85 4.19
C TYR A 65 -1.26 -3.76 2.76
N ALA A 66 -0.66 -2.90 1.92
CA ALA A 66 -1.05 -2.74 0.52
C ALA A 66 -0.83 -4.02 -0.31
N LEU A 67 0.24 -4.76 -0.01
CA LEU A 67 0.61 -5.98 -0.74
C LEU A 67 -0.25 -7.19 -0.37
N GLY A 68 -0.83 -7.25 0.83
CA GLY A 68 -1.85 -8.25 1.17
C GLY A 68 -1.73 -8.94 2.52
N ASP A 69 -0.93 -8.43 3.47
CA ASP A 69 -0.83 -9.01 4.82
C ASP A 69 -2.18 -9.09 5.56
N THR A 70 -3.19 -8.35 5.07
CA THR A 70 -4.57 -8.36 5.57
C THR A 70 -5.51 -9.39 4.91
N GLY A 71 -4.96 -10.24 4.03
CA GLY A 71 -5.69 -11.29 3.29
C GLY A 71 -6.21 -10.86 1.91
N PHE A 72 -5.96 -9.62 1.49
CA PHE A 72 -6.34 -9.07 0.19
C PHE A 72 -5.29 -8.04 -0.27
N SER A 73 -4.76 -8.19 -1.48
CA SER A 73 -3.84 -7.20 -2.06
C SER A 73 -4.62 -6.03 -2.63
N TYR A 74 -4.09 -4.83 -2.50
CA TYR A 74 -4.60 -3.61 -3.15
C TYR A 74 -3.80 -3.24 -4.40
N VAL A 75 -2.88 -4.11 -4.82
CA VAL A 75 -2.08 -3.94 -6.03
C VAL A 75 -2.61 -4.88 -7.12
N ILE A 76 -3.08 -4.31 -8.22
CA ILE A 76 -3.75 -5.06 -9.28
C ILE A 76 -2.75 -6.03 -9.93
N GLY A 77 -3.15 -7.30 -10.01
CA GLY A 77 -2.32 -8.38 -10.55
C GLY A 77 -1.23 -8.90 -9.60
N PHE A 78 -1.27 -8.55 -8.31
CA PHE A 78 -0.33 -9.05 -7.30
C PHE A 78 -1.06 -9.86 -6.21
N GLY A 79 -0.46 -10.97 -5.77
CA GLY A 79 -1.03 -11.87 -4.76
C GLY A 79 -2.20 -12.71 -5.28
N ASP A 80 -2.81 -13.49 -4.39
CA ASP A 80 -3.89 -14.44 -4.75
C ASP A 80 -5.26 -13.77 -4.91
N LYS A 81 -5.46 -12.62 -4.25
CA LYS A 81 -6.70 -11.84 -4.29
C LYS A 81 -6.35 -10.36 -4.44
N TYR A 82 -6.89 -9.71 -5.46
CA TYR A 82 -6.63 -8.32 -5.82
C TYR A 82 -7.85 -7.69 -6.53
N PRO A 83 -7.89 -6.35 -6.72
CA PRO A 83 -8.99 -5.68 -7.41
C PRO A 83 -9.09 -6.07 -8.88
N LEU A 84 -10.29 -6.39 -9.32
CA LEU A 84 -10.59 -6.79 -10.70
C LEU A 84 -11.33 -5.68 -11.47
N ARG A 85 -11.91 -4.70 -10.76
CA ARG A 85 -12.76 -3.65 -11.36
C ARG A 85 -12.26 -2.25 -11.03
N PRO A 86 -10.97 -1.91 -11.29
CA PRO A 86 -10.47 -0.57 -11.05
C PRO A 86 -11.20 0.48 -11.92
N HIS A 87 -11.35 1.68 -11.37
CA HIS A 87 -11.91 2.85 -12.07
C HIS A 87 -10.91 3.35 -13.13
N HIS A 88 -10.77 2.61 -14.22
CA HIS A 88 -9.79 2.90 -15.27
C HIS A 88 -10.36 2.57 -16.65
N ARG A 89 -10.45 3.58 -17.52
CA ARG A 89 -11.16 3.50 -18.81
C ARG A 89 -10.54 2.49 -19.77
N SER A 90 -9.24 2.58 -20.01
CA SER A 90 -8.58 1.73 -21.01
C SER A 90 -8.64 0.25 -20.61
N SER A 91 -8.51 -0.05 -19.31
CA SER A 91 -8.55 -1.45 -18.87
C SER A 91 -9.95 -2.06 -18.86
N SER A 92 -11.00 -1.24 -18.76
CA SER A 92 -12.39 -1.73 -18.86
C SER A 92 -12.88 -1.90 -20.30
N CYS A 93 -12.21 -1.31 -21.29
CA CYS A 93 -12.58 -1.44 -22.70
C CYS A 93 -12.42 -2.87 -23.22
N PRO A 94 -13.32 -3.35 -24.11
CA PRO A 94 -13.15 -4.63 -24.78
C PRO A 94 -12.01 -4.61 -25.81
N PHE A 95 -11.60 -5.80 -26.26
CA PHE A 95 -10.68 -5.93 -27.39
C PHE A 95 -11.29 -5.35 -28.67
N LEU A 96 -10.45 -4.77 -29.51
CA LEU A 96 -10.84 -4.33 -30.85
C LEU A 96 -11.34 -5.53 -31.67
N PRO A 97 -12.35 -5.34 -32.54
CA PRO A 97 -12.96 -4.06 -32.95
C PRO A 97 -14.18 -3.63 -32.12
N ALA A 98 -14.43 -4.24 -30.96
CA ALA A 98 -15.62 -3.90 -30.16
C ALA A 98 -15.59 -2.44 -29.67
N HIS A 99 -16.75 -1.81 -29.66
CA HIS A 99 -16.89 -0.41 -29.25
C HIS A 99 -16.69 -0.25 -27.73
N CYS A 100 -15.85 0.70 -27.32
CA CYS A 100 -15.71 1.11 -25.92
C CYS A 100 -16.45 2.44 -25.66
N GLY A 101 -17.17 2.53 -24.54
CA GLY A 101 -17.92 3.74 -24.19
C GLY A 101 -18.45 3.77 -22.76
N PRO A 102 -19.29 4.77 -22.42
CA PRO A 102 -19.83 4.96 -21.08
C PRO A 102 -20.45 3.72 -20.42
N PRO A 103 -21.13 2.79 -21.12
CA PRO A 103 -21.68 1.58 -20.51
C PRO A 103 -20.65 0.72 -19.78
N MET A 104 -19.37 0.76 -20.17
CA MET A 104 -18.29 -0.02 -19.53
C MET A 104 -18.13 0.32 -18.04
N LEU A 105 -18.49 1.54 -17.62
CA LEU A 105 -18.41 1.97 -16.24
C LEU A 105 -19.29 1.10 -15.31
N ASN A 106 -20.48 0.71 -15.78
CA ASN A 106 -21.51 0.05 -14.96
C ASN A 106 -21.49 -1.48 -15.06
N LEU A 107 -20.58 -2.08 -15.83
CA LEU A 107 -20.48 -3.54 -15.94
C LEU A 107 -20.07 -4.16 -14.60
N THR A 108 -20.70 -5.27 -14.22
CA THR A 108 -20.34 -6.01 -13.00
C THR A 108 -19.16 -6.95 -13.22
N GLU A 109 -18.81 -7.25 -14.47
CA GLU A 109 -17.67 -8.10 -14.80
C GLU A 109 -16.33 -7.42 -14.49
N PRO A 110 -15.25 -8.20 -14.27
CA PRO A 110 -13.88 -7.72 -14.25
C PRO A 110 -13.55 -6.81 -15.44
N ASN A 111 -12.58 -5.91 -15.25
CA ASN A 111 -11.98 -5.20 -16.38
C ASN A 111 -11.36 -6.22 -17.35
N VAL A 112 -11.55 -5.98 -18.65
CA VAL A 112 -11.09 -6.88 -19.73
C VAL A 112 -9.56 -7.02 -19.72
N HIS A 113 -8.86 -5.94 -19.41
CA HIS A 113 -7.40 -5.93 -19.29
C HIS A 113 -7.00 -5.78 -17.82
N THR A 114 -6.04 -6.60 -17.38
CA THR A 114 -5.43 -6.42 -16.06
C THR A 114 -4.49 -5.22 -16.08
N LEU A 115 -4.74 -4.24 -15.21
CA LEU A 115 -3.88 -3.06 -15.06
C LEU A 115 -2.74 -3.35 -14.06
N TYR A 116 -1.80 -4.20 -14.48
CA TYR A 116 -0.73 -4.70 -13.60
C TYR A 116 0.02 -3.59 -12.85
N GLY A 117 0.20 -3.80 -11.55
CA GLY A 117 1.00 -2.94 -10.67
C GLY A 117 0.29 -1.69 -10.18
N ALA A 118 -0.90 -1.36 -10.68
CA ALA A 118 -1.63 -0.20 -10.20
C ALA A 118 -2.10 -0.42 -8.75
N LEU A 119 -1.79 0.57 -7.90
CA LEU A 119 -2.26 0.64 -6.53
C LEU A 119 -3.63 1.35 -6.53
N VAL A 120 -4.68 0.70 -6.03
CA VAL A 120 -5.98 1.36 -5.88
C VAL A 120 -5.96 2.34 -4.71
N SER A 121 -6.92 3.29 -4.66
CA SER A 121 -7.04 4.26 -3.56
C SER A 121 -6.96 3.61 -2.18
N GLY A 122 -7.58 2.46 -2.00
CA GLY A 122 -7.54 1.67 -0.77
C GLY A 122 -8.87 1.60 -0.03
N PRO A 123 -8.86 1.00 1.17
CA PRO A 123 -10.06 0.82 1.97
C PRO A 123 -10.46 2.11 2.71
N GLY A 124 -11.69 2.10 3.22
CA GLY A 124 -12.20 3.08 4.18
C GLY A 124 -11.61 2.90 5.60
N PRO A 125 -12.06 3.70 6.58
CA PRO A 125 -11.42 3.84 7.89
C PRO A 125 -11.49 2.58 8.77
N ASN A 126 -12.35 1.62 8.41
CA ASN A 126 -12.55 0.35 9.11
C ASN A 126 -12.15 -0.86 8.26
N ASP A 127 -11.19 -0.69 7.34
CA ASP A 127 -10.73 -1.72 6.39
C ASP A 127 -11.83 -2.19 5.40
N SER A 128 -12.92 -1.44 5.28
CA SER A 128 -14.00 -1.73 4.34
C SER A 128 -13.58 -1.39 2.92
N TYR A 129 -13.64 -2.37 2.03
CA TYR A 129 -13.32 -2.20 0.62
C TYR A 129 -14.34 -2.96 -0.25
N SER A 130 -14.83 -2.29 -1.29
CA SER A 130 -15.67 -2.91 -2.31
C SER A 130 -15.03 -2.68 -3.68
N ASP A 131 -14.69 -3.76 -4.37
CA ASP A 131 -14.09 -3.72 -5.71
C ASP A 131 -15.17 -3.36 -6.73
N VAL A 132 -15.56 -2.09 -6.84
CA VAL A 132 -16.68 -1.63 -7.67
C VAL A 132 -16.20 -0.47 -8.53
N ARG A 133 -16.26 -0.64 -9.86
CA ARG A 133 -15.72 0.34 -10.83
C ARG A 133 -16.31 1.75 -10.69
N THR A 134 -17.59 1.86 -10.34
CA THR A 134 -18.25 3.16 -10.11
C THR A 134 -17.84 3.80 -8.79
N ASN A 135 -17.31 3.04 -7.84
CA ASN A 135 -16.80 3.52 -6.57
C ASN A 135 -15.36 4.01 -6.71
N TYR A 136 -15.20 5.13 -7.40
CA TYR A 136 -13.89 5.78 -7.65
C TYR A 136 -13.17 6.09 -6.34
N LEU A 137 -13.88 6.37 -5.25
CA LEU A 137 -13.26 6.70 -3.97
C LEU A 137 -12.26 5.63 -3.48
N TYR A 138 -12.61 4.35 -3.65
CA TYR A 138 -11.76 3.23 -3.23
C TYR A 138 -11.06 2.51 -4.41
N ASN A 139 -11.56 2.65 -5.64
CA ASN A 139 -11.08 1.91 -6.82
C ASN A 139 -10.36 2.77 -7.87
N ASP A 140 -10.21 4.07 -7.63
CA ASP A 140 -9.42 4.93 -8.51
C ASP A 140 -7.94 4.54 -8.45
N VAL A 141 -7.24 4.83 -9.54
CA VAL A 141 -5.83 4.54 -9.76
C VAL A 141 -5.19 5.76 -10.41
N ALA A 142 -4.01 6.15 -9.95
CA ALA A 142 -3.34 7.34 -10.45
C ALA A 142 -1.82 7.21 -10.38
N CYS A 143 -1.12 8.01 -11.18
CA CYS A 143 0.34 8.02 -11.20
C CYS A 143 0.94 8.34 -9.82
N ASP A 144 0.35 9.28 -9.09
CA ASP A 144 0.84 9.69 -7.77
C ASP A 144 0.60 8.63 -6.68
N TYR A 145 -0.35 7.70 -6.89
CA TYR A 145 -0.57 6.59 -5.96
C TYR A 145 0.61 5.62 -6.01
N ASN A 146 1.12 5.39 -7.20
CA ASN A 146 2.22 4.48 -7.47
C ASN A 146 3.60 5.10 -7.19
N ALA A 147 3.77 6.43 -7.25
CA ALA A 147 5.06 7.10 -7.15
C ALA A 147 5.79 6.82 -5.81
N GLY A 148 5.13 7.13 -4.69
CA GLY A 148 5.69 6.84 -3.37
C GLY A 148 5.75 5.35 -3.07
N PHE A 149 4.72 4.60 -3.49
CA PHE A 149 4.63 3.15 -3.31
C PHE A 149 5.81 2.40 -3.95
N GLN A 150 6.07 2.63 -5.24
CA GLN A 150 7.17 1.96 -5.94
C GLN A 150 8.53 2.32 -5.34
N SER A 151 8.71 3.59 -4.96
CA SER A 151 9.94 4.06 -4.30
C SER A 151 10.14 3.40 -2.93
N ALA A 152 9.07 3.25 -2.15
CA ALA A 152 9.12 2.58 -0.87
C ALA A 152 9.37 1.06 -1.01
N VAL A 153 8.75 0.39 -1.99
CA VAL A 153 9.04 -1.01 -2.31
C VAL A 153 10.53 -1.19 -2.65
N ALA A 154 11.11 -0.29 -3.47
CA ALA A 154 12.54 -0.32 -3.77
C ALA A 154 13.41 -0.12 -2.52
N GLY A 155 13.09 0.85 -1.66
CA GLY A 155 13.82 1.10 -0.41
C GLY A 155 13.85 -0.11 0.53
N GLN A 156 12.76 -0.89 0.59
CA GLN A 156 12.69 -2.12 1.39
C GLN A 156 13.60 -3.25 0.85
N LEU A 157 13.88 -3.27 -0.45
CA LEU A 157 14.75 -4.27 -1.07
C LEU A 157 16.24 -4.00 -0.82
N ILE A 158 16.64 -2.72 -0.85
CA ILE A 158 18.02 -2.30 -0.66
C ILE A 158 18.53 -2.71 0.72
N ASP A 159 17.71 -2.56 1.77
CA ASP A 159 18.07 -2.96 3.14
C ASP A 159 18.30 -4.47 3.29
N ARG A 160 17.56 -5.33 2.57
CA ARG A 160 17.79 -6.78 2.60
C ARG A 160 19.12 -7.17 1.95
N SER A 161 19.56 -6.42 0.95
CA SER A 161 20.85 -6.64 0.28
C SER A 161 22.03 -6.15 1.12
N ALA A 162 21.89 -5.00 1.80
CA ALA A 162 22.89 -4.47 2.72
C ALA A 162 23.12 -5.40 3.93
N ARG A 163 22.04 -5.93 4.52
CA ARG A 163 22.11 -6.88 5.66
C ARG A 163 22.73 -8.25 5.33
N LYS A 164 22.85 -8.63 4.05
CA LYS A 164 23.59 -9.84 3.64
C LYS A 164 25.10 -9.64 3.62
N GLY A 165 25.58 -8.39 3.56
CA GLY A 165 27.01 -8.05 3.58
C GLY A 165 27.60 -7.84 4.98
N GLU A 166 26.75 -7.65 5.99
CA GLU A 166 27.17 -7.44 7.39
C GLU A 166 27.30 -8.80 8.11
N LYS A 167 28.54 -9.16 8.49
CA LYS A 167 28.79 -10.35 9.32
C LYS A 167 28.05 -10.20 10.66
N ARG A 168 27.24 -11.20 10.97
CA ARG A 168 26.45 -11.27 12.21
C ARG A 168 27.36 -11.46 13.43
N ASP A 169 27.74 -10.37 14.09
CA ASP A 169 28.23 -10.44 15.46
C ASP A 169 27.03 -10.62 16.41
N GLY A 170 26.79 -11.88 16.77
CA GLY A 170 26.30 -12.27 18.10
C GLY A 170 24.82 -12.12 18.46
N LEU A 171 23.98 -11.35 17.77
CA LEU A 171 22.56 -11.21 18.19
C LEU A 171 21.59 -12.00 17.30
N LYS A 172 21.17 -13.17 17.77
CA LYS A 172 20.04 -13.93 17.17
C LYS A 172 18.74 -13.15 17.39
N MET A 173 18.36 -12.33 16.42
CA MET A 173 16.97 -11.88 16.30
C MET A 173 16.15 -13.01 15.66
N THR A 174 15.48 -13.80 16.48
CA THR A 174 14.44 -14.74 16.03
C THR A 174 13.24 -13.94 15.55
N PHE A 175 12.97 -13.99 14.24
CA PHE A 175 11.70 -13.56 13.66
C PHE A 175 10.63 -14.58 14.06
N THR A 176 9.98 -14.36 15.20
CA THR A 176 8.74 -15.05 15.51
C THR A 176 7.63 -14.33 14.75
N SER A 177 6.96 -15.06 13.85
CA SER A 177 5.68 -14.66 13.27
C SER A 177 4.71 -14.32 14.40
N LEU A 178 4.55 -13.04 14.72
CA LEU A 178 3.51 -12.59 15.63
C LEU A 178 2.18 -12.64 14.86
N LYS A 179 1.50 -13.79 14.91
CA LYS A 179 0.06 -13.83 14.64
C LYS A 179 -0.59 -12.95 15.70
N MET A 180 -1.20 -11.84 15.31
CA MET A 180 -2.13 -11.13 16.18
C MET A 180 -3.33 -12.03 16.43
N THR A 181 -3.41 -12.62 17.61
CA THR A 181 -4.67 -13.14 18.17
C THR A 181 -5.32 -12.02 18.95
N PHE A 182 -6.53 -11.62 18.54
CA PHE A 182 -7.42 -10.79 19.32
C PHE A 182 -8.25 -11.71 20.24
N THR A 183 -8.20 -11.46 21.55
CA THR A 183 -9.17 -11.96 22.54
C THR A 183 -10.19 -10.89 22.83
#